data_AF-A0A4U6MI46-F1
#
_entry.id   AF-A0A4U6MI46-F1
#
_cell.length_a   1.000
_cell.length_b   1.000
_cell.length_c   1.000
_cell.angle_alpha   90.00
_cell.angle_beta   90.00
_cell.angle_gamma   90.00
#
_symmetry.space_group_name_H-M   'P 1'
#
loop_
_entity.id
_entity.type
_entity.pdbx_description
1 polymer ?
#
loop_
_entity_poly.entity_id
_entity_poly.type
_entity_poly.pdbx_seq_one_letter_code
_entity_poly.pdbx_strand_id
1 'polypeptide(L)'
;EAQQVVYYSLAIGHHLGIIDCLEAALTCPWDDYLAWIATLAEGSEARRKMEGVPKYGEIVIDFNHVQMLARAFDDALAVQTPQQQEWSKLVLSMLHDIHQESAIYLMVRRHRD
;
A
#
# COMPACT_ATOMS: atom_id res chain seq x y z
N GLU A 1 10.70 -1.43 20.65
CA GLU A 1 9.70 -2.17 19.84
C GLU A 1 9.60 -1.50 18.48
N ALA A 2 10.02 -2.18 17.42
CA ALA A 2 9.87 -1.71 16.06
C ALA A 2 8.55 -2.26 15.52
N GLN A 3 7.56 -1.41 15.35
CA GLN A 3 6.28 -1.81 14.77
C GLN A 3 6.40 -1.69 13.25
N GLN A 4 6.12 -2.76 12.52
CA GLN A 4 6.31 -2.83 11.07
C GLN A 4 4.94 -2.89 10.37
N VAL A 5 4.78 -2.16 9.26
CA VAL A 5 3.61 -2.30 8.37
C VAL A 5 4.01 -3.19 7.20
N VAL A 6 3.29 -4.29 6.97
CA VAL A 6 3.57 -5.26 5.90
C VAL A 6 2.45 -5.19 4.86
N TYR A 7 2.85 -5.15 3.58
CA TYR A 7 1.97 -5.30 2.43
C TYR A 7 2.03 -6.74 1.92
N TYR A 8 0.92 -7.48 2.03
CA TYR A 8 0.78 -8.79 1.39
C TYR A 8 0.00 -8.61 0.08
N SER A 9 0.63 -8.94 -1.04
CA SER A 9 -0.06 -9.26 -2.29
C SER A 9 -0.39 -10.76 -2.25
N LEU A 10 -1.67 -11.14 -2.13
CA LEU A 10 -2.05 -12.56 -2.06
C LEU A 10 -2.78 -13.00 -3.34
N ALA A 11 -2.09 -13.85 -4.08
CA ALA A 11 -2.52 -14.87 -5.05
C ALA A 11 -3.39 -14.46 -6.25
N ILE A 12 -2.72 -14.31 -7.40
CA ILE A 12 -3.24 -14.71 -8.71
C ILE A 12 -3.20 -16.24 -8.79
N GLY A 13 -4.29 -16.87 -9.22
CA GLY A 13 -4.32 -18.31 -9.51
C GLY A 13 -4.78 -18.60 -10.93
N HIS A 14 -3.83 -18.73 -11.87
CA HIS A 14 -3.85 -19.55 -13.12
C HIS A 14 -2.94 -18.88 -14.16
N HIS A 15 -1.73 -19.36 -14.49
CA HIS A 15 -1.59 -20.36 -15.56
C HIS A 15 -0.26 -21.16 -15.58
N LEU A 16 0.66 -21.05 -14.63
CA LEU A 16 1.87 -21.89 -14.61
C LEU A 16 2.38 -22.16 -13.18
N GLY A 17 1.80 -23.14 -12.47
CA GLY A 17 2.51 -24.02 -11.53
C GLY A 17 3.46 -23.44 -10.46
N ILE A 18 3.33 -22.18 -10.06
CA ILE A 18 4.13 -21.56 -8.99
C ILE A 18 3.16 -21.08 -7.92
N ILE A 19 3.27 -21.68 -6.73
CA ILE A 19 2.66 -21.18 -5.50
C ILE A 19 3.55 -20.01 -5.08
N ASP A 20 3.10 -18.77 -5.31
CA ASP A 20 3.93 -17.61 -5.04
C ASP A 20 4.04 -17.32 -3.53
N CYS A 21 5.25 -16.97 -3.12
CA CYS A 21 5.67 -16.88 -1.72
C CYS A 21 4.98 -15.70 -1.00
N LEU A 22 4.48 -15.97 0.20
CA LEU A 22 3.84 -15.01 1.13
C LEU A 22 4.82 -13.96 1.68
N GLU A 23 5.62 -13.32 0.83
CA GLU A 23 6.61 -12.33 1.24
C GLU A 23 6.02 -10.92 1.25
N ALA A 24 6.45 -10.11 2.21
CA ALA A 24 6.08 -8.72 2.34
C ALA A 24 6.62 -7.91 1.15
N ALA A 25 5.75 -7.35 0.30
CA ALA A 25 6.19 -6.53 -0.83
C ALA A 25 6.80 -5.21 -0.35
N LEU A 26 6.26 -4.62 0.72
CA LEU A 26 6.75 -3.40 1.34
C LEU A 26 6.69 -3.56 2.86
N THR A 27 7.78 -3.21 3.53
CA THR A 27 7.84 -3.09 4.99
C THR A 27 8.42 -1.74 5.38
N CYS A 28 7.78 -1.04 6.30
CA CYS A 28 8.30 0.21 6.86
C CYS A 28 8.02 0.33 8.37
N PRO A 29 8.83 1.12 9.11
CA PRO A 29 8.54 1.45 10.50
C PRO A 29 7.20 2.19 10.65
N TRP A 30 6.55 1.98 11.78
CA TRP A 30 5.23 2.55 12.07
C TRP A 30 5.17 4.07 12.01
N ASP A 31 6.13 4.75 12.64
CA ASP A 31 6.16 6.21 12.66
C ASP A 31 6.42 6.77 11.26
N ASP A 32 7.23 6.07 10.45
CA ASP A 32 7.50 6.43 9.07
C ASP A 32 6.28 6.21 8.17
N TYR A 33 5.49 5.15 8.42
CA TYR A 33 4.21 4.94 7.76
C TYR A 33 3.25 6.11 8.02
N LEU A 34 3.13 6.54 9.28
CA LEU A 34 2.28 7.69 9.65
C LEU A 34 2.76 8.98 8.99
N ALA A 35 4.07 9.23 8.99
CA ALA A 35 4.66 10.39 8.34
C ALA A 35 4.45 10.35 6.82
N TRP A 36 4.51 9.17 6.21
CA TRP A 36 4.31 8.98 4.79
C TRP A 36 2.87 9.24 4.37
N ILE A 37 1.88 8.66 5.03
CA ILE A 37 0.46 8.89 4.68
C ILE A 37 0.02 10.33 4.98
N ALA A 38 0.69 11.03 5.88
CA ALA A 38 0.46 12.45 6.14
C ALA A 38 0.84 13.35 4.96
N THR A 39 1.65 12.85 4.01
CA THR A 39 1.96 13.57 2.75
C THR A 39 0.78 13.59 1.77
N LEU A 40 -0.20 12.70 1.94
CA LEU A 40 -1.43 12.72 1.16
C LEU A 40 -2.30 13.92 1.55
N ALA A 41 -3.02 14.46 0.57
CA ALA A 41 -3.87 15.63 0.76
C ALA A 41 -4.81 15.47 1.97
N GLU A 42 -4.81 16.46 2.86
CA GLU A 42 -5.61 16.45 4.07
C GLU A 42 -7.11 16.34 3.76
N GLY A 43 -7.81 15.49 4.49
CA GLY A 43 -9.25 15.24 4.28
C GLY A 43 -9.61 14.48 3.00
N SER A 44 -8.63 14.06 2.19
CA SER A 44 -8.88 13.25 0.99
C SER A 44 -9.34 11.83 1.33
N GLU A 45 -10.07 11.21 0.40
CA GLU A 45 -10.48 9.80 0.53
C GLU A 45 -9.28 8.85 0.54
N ALA A 46 -8.21 9.19 -0.19
CA ALA A 46 -6.96 8.43 -0.21
C ALA A 46 -6.30 8.40 1.17
N ARG A 47 -6.19 9.57 1.80
CA ARG A 47 -5.65 9.67 3.15
C ARG A 47 -6.52 8.90 4.14
N ARG A 48 -7.84 9.06 4.11
CA ARG A 48 -8.76 8.31 4.97
C ARG A 48 -8.65 6.79 4.79
N LYS A 49 -8.43 6.32 3.55
CA LYS A 49 -8.24 4.90 3.27
C LYS A 49 -6.98 4.37 3.96
N MET A 50 -5.86 5.07 3.82
CA MET A 50 -4.58 4.68 4.43
C MET A 50 -4.60 4.83 5.96
N GLU A 51 -5.31 5.83 6.48
CA GLU A 51 -5.60 5.98 7.93
C GLU A 51 -6.47 4.84 8.49
N GLY A 52 -7.04 3.97 7.63
CA GLY A 52 -7.70 2.74 8.06
C GLY A 52 -6.74 1.77 8.76
N VAL A 53 -5.46 1.73 8.40
CA VAL A 53 -4.46 0.84 9.05
C VAL A 53 -4.31 1.15 10.55
N PRO A 54 -4.04 2.40 10.99
CA PRO A 54 -3.99 2.72 12.42
C PRO A 54 -5.31 2.46 13.14
N LYS A 55 -6.44 2.63 12.45
CA LYS A 55 -7.76 2.54 13.06
C LYS A 55 -8.24 1.10 13.23
N TYR A 56 -7.99 0.23 12.27
CA TYR A 56 -8.55 -1.12 12.20
C TYR A 56 -7.50 -2.23 12.28
N GLY A 57 -6.21 -1.88 12.19
CA GLY A 57 -5.10 -2.83 12.16
C GLY A 57 -4.78 -3.35 10.76
N GLU A 58 -5.76 -3.38 9.86
CA GLU A 58 -5.58 -3.76 8.46
C GLU A 58 -6.59 -3.11 7.53
N ILE A 59 -6.24 -3.01 6.25
CA ILE A 59 -7.13 -2.59 5.16
C ILE A 59 -6.91 -3.45 3.91
N VAL A 60 -7.96 -3.57 3.10
CA VAL A 60 -7.89 -4.13 1.75
C VAL A 60 -7.87 -2.99 0.74
N ILE A 61 -6.98 -3.06 -0.25
CA ILE A 61 -6.95 -2.17 -1.42
C ILE A 61 -7.21 -3.06 -2.65
N ASP A 62 -8.35 -2.85 -3.29
CA ASP A 62 -8.76 -3.56 -4.50
C ASP A 62 -8.86 -2.59 -5.69
N PHE A 63 -9.33 -3.10 -6.84
CA PHE A 63 -9.51 -2.34 -8.07
C PHE A 63 -10.29 -1.01 -7.89
N ASN A 64 -11.26 -0.95 -6.98
CA ASN A 64 -12.06 0.26 -6.76
C ASN A 64 -11.25 1.42 -6.16
N HIS A 65 -10.10 1.12 -5.56
CA HIS A 65 -9.24 2.10 -4.89
C HIS A 65 -8.09 2.57 -5.79
N VAL A 66 -7.79 1.86 -6.87
CA VAL A 66 -6.59 2.06 -7.70
C VAL A 66 -6.47 3.49 -8.19
N GLN A 67 -7.49 4.03 -8.86
CA GLN A 67 -7.42 5.35 -9.48
C GLN A 67 -7.20 6.46 -8.43
N MET A 68 -7.95 6.39 -7.34
CA MET A 68 -7.91 7.39 -6.27
C MET A 68 -6.56 7.35 -5.51
N LEU A 69 -6.04 6.16 -5.21
CA LEU A 69 -4.75 6.02 -4.53
C LEU A 69 -3.58 6.35 -5.46
N ALA A 70 -3.60 5.90 -6.71
CA ALA A 70 -2.53 6.16 -7.67
C ALA A 70 -2.37 7.67 -7.88
N ARG A 71 -3.47 8.39 -8.06
CA ARG A 71 -3.43 9.85 -8.17
C ARG A 71 -2.84 10.51 -6.94
N ALA A 72 -3.30 10.11 -5.75
CA ALA A 72 -2.88 10.74 -4.50
C ALA A 72 -1.39 10.51 -4.21
N PHE A 73 -0.87 9.30 -4.48
CA PHE A 73 0.55 9.00 -4.29
C PHE A 73 1.44 9.68 -5.32
N ASP A 74 1.00 9.76 -6.58
CA ASP A 74 1.72 10.49 -7.64
C ASP A 74 1.84 11.99 -7.31
N ASP A 75 0.74 12.63 -6.91
CA ASP A 75 0.72 14.04 -6.48
C ASP A 75 1.62 14.28 -5.26
N ALA A 76 1.67 13.33 -4.31
CA ALA A 76 2.45 13.44 -3.09
C ALA A 76 3.97 13.27 -3.31
N LEU A 77 4.43 12.72 -4.44
CA LEU A 77 5.87 12.52 -4.72
C LEU A 77 6.69 13.80 -4.57
N ALA A 78 6.11 14.96 -4.93
CA ALA A 78 6.79 16.25 -4.89
C ALA A 78 7.17 16.73 -3.48
N VAL A 79 6.46 16.27 -2.44
CA VAL A 79 6.67 16.68 -1.05
C VAL A 79 7.28 15.57 -0.19
N GLN A 80 7.46 14.39 -0.76
CA GLN A 80 7.97 13.21 -0.07
C GLN A 80 9.49 13.20 0.01
N THR A 81 10.01 12.60 1.07
CA THR A 81 11.44 12.28 1.19
C THR A 81 11.84 11.21 0.17
N PRO A 82 13.14 11.03 -0.16
CA PRO A 82 13.58 9.97 -1.07
C PRO A 82 13.07 8.57 -0.67
N GLN A 83 13.10 8.25 0.62
CA GLN A 83 12.61 6.97 1.13
C GLN A 83 11.08 6.80 0.92
N GLN A 84 10.32 7.87 1.15
CA GLN A 84 8.87 7.85 0.91
C GLN A 84 8.54 7.74 -0.58
N GLN A 85 9.34 8.35 -1.46
CA GLN A 85 9.17 8.20 -2.90
C GLN A 85 9.41 6.76 -3.36
N GLU A 86 10.37 6.05 -2.79
CA GLU A 86 10.57 4.62 -3.06
C GLU A 86 9.32 3.81 -2.71
N TRP A 87 8.74 4.06 -1.53
CA TRP A 87 7.49 3.41 -1.09
C TRP A 87 6.30 3.76 -1.99
N SER A 88 6.13 5.03 -2.35
CA SER A 88 5.08 5.48 -3.25
C SER A 88 5.21 4.85 -4.64
N LYS A 89 6.41 4.78 -5.20
CA LYS A 89 6.66 4.14 -6.49
C LYS A 89 6.35 2.65 -6.46
N LEU A 90 6.70 1.97 -5.36
CA LEU A 90 6.37 0.57 -5.18
C LEU A 90 4.86 0.34 -5.09
N VAL A 91 4.14 1.16 -4.31
CA VAL A 91 2.67 1.12 -4.28
C VAL A 91 2.06 1.41 -5.64
N LEU A 92 2.55 2.42 -6.37
CA LEU A 92 2.08 2.72 -7.72
C LEU A 92 2.27 1.54 -8.69
N SER A 93 3.38 0.80 -8.59
CA SER A 93 3.59 -0.43 -9.34
C SER A 93 2.54 -1.48 -8.99
N MET A 94 2.31 -1.74 -7.70
CA MET A 94 1.31 -2.74 -7.28
C MET A 94 -0.12 -2.34 -7.68
N LEU A 95 -0.45 -1.05 -7.63
CA LEU A 95 -1.75 -0.53 -8.10
C LEU A 95 -1.90 -0.69 -9.61
N HIS A 96 -0.81 -0.57 -10.37
CA HIS A 96 -0.80 -0.87 -11.80
C HIS A 96 -1.08 -2.35 -12.06
N ASP A 97 -0.50 -3.26 -11.27
CA ASP A 97 -0.75 -4.70 -11.39
C ASP A 97 -2.23 -5.05 -11.11
N ILE A 98 -2.83 -4.47 -10.06
CA ILE A 98 -4.28 -4.58 -9.80
C ILE A 98 -5.11 -4.03 -10.96
N HIS A 99 -4.65 -2.96 -11.62
CA HIS A 99 -5.35 -2.40 -12.76
C HIS A 99 -5.35 -3.33 -13.97
N GLN A 100 -4.23 -4.00 -14.24
CA GLN A 100 -4.11 -4.99 -15.33
C GLN A 100 -4.89 -6.26 -15.02
N GLU A 101 -4.92 -6.66 -13.75
CA GLU A 101 -5.60 -7.86 -13.29
C GLU A 101 -6.49 -7.56 -12.07
N SER A 102 -7.76 -7.24 -12.34
CA SER A 102 -8.73 -6.80 -11.34
C SER A 102 -9.08 -7.84 -10.27
N ALA A 103 -8.61 -9.09 -10.40
CA ALA A 103 -8.76 -10.14 -9.40
C ALA A 103 -7.74 -10.00 -8.24
N ILE A 104 -6.68 -9.21 -8.44
CA ILE A 104 -5.66 -8.95 -7.43
C ILE A 104 -6.17 -7.90 -6.44
N TYR A 105 -5.79 -8.07 -5.17
CA TYR A 105 -5.92 -7.04 -4.14
C TYR A 105 -4.67 -7.01 -3.26
N LEU A 106 -4.45 -5.88 -2.59
CA LEU A 106 -3.42 -5.72 -1.58
C LEU A 106 -4.05 -5.75 -0.20
N MET A 107 -3.41 -6.46 0.72
CA MET A 107 -3.71 -6.43 2.13
C MET A 107 -2.60 -5.66 2.84
N VAL A 108 -2.96 -4.57 3.51
CA VAL A 108 -2.02 -3.75 4.28
C VAL A 108 -2.29 -3.97 5.76
N ARG A 109 -1.29 -4.46 6.51
CA ARG A 109 -1.46 -4.87 7.90
C ARG A 109 -0.40 -4.25 8.78
N ARG A 110 -0.82 -3.82 9.97
CA ARG A 110 0.09 -3.46 11.06
C ARG A 110 0.51 -4.74 11.78
N HIS A 111 1.80 -5.05 11.75
CA HIS A 111 2.38 -6.09 12.60
C HIS A 111 2.71 -5.49 13.97
N ARG A 112 2.24 -6.18 15.01
CA ARG A 112 2.69 -5.98 16.39
C ARG A 112 3.62 -7.14 16.68
N ASP A 113 4.92 -6.86 16.74
CA ASP A 113 5.88 -7.77 17.36
C ASP A 113 5.67 -7.78 18.88
#